data_AF-A0A935TXI1-F1
#
_entry.id   AF-A0A935TXI1-F1
#
_cell.length_a   1.000
_cell.length_b   1.000
_cell.length_c   1.000
_cell.angle_alpha   90.00
_cell.angle_beta   90.00
_cell.angle_gamma   90.00
#
_symmetry.space_group_name_H-M   'P 1'
#
loop_
_entity.id
_entity.type
_entity.pdbx_description
1 polymer ?
#
loop_
_entity_poly.entity_id
_entity_poly.type
_entity_poly.pdbx_seq_one_letter_code
_entity_poly.pdbx_strand_id
1 'polypeptide(L)'
;MASHEATAVESLLERARELLTEDGALAAANAIVNQALTLRPDSATAWIVKCQIASAQGDDFSALAAIEMAVSRTPHRAEALYWRGAVLGDLGRNREAVRALDRAFAAVTTDDGWLLDDLYYEKACVLDAMDLHDQARRTLEEGLERCPSSSLLALALDEGRASRSRSLLAEIPGDSGEQPDRSGEGSEGAEGSDDLASTATRIQPDESSTAALVGRRPALKVLRGGLLP
;
A
#
# COMPACT_ATOMS: atom_id res chain seq x y z
N MET A 1 -16.66 -34.35 -16.22
CA MET A 1 -15.26 -33.89 -16.24
C MET A 1 -15.15 -32.44 -15.79
N ALA A 2 -15.86 -31.50 -16.43
CA ALA A 2 -15.84 -30.06 -16.05
C ALA A 2 -16.14 -29.75 -14.56
N SER A 3 -17.02 -30.51 -13.90
CA SER A 3 -17.32 -30.32 -12.47
C SER A 3 -16.15 -30.70 -11.55
N HIS A 4 -15.47 -31.83 -11.82
CA HIS A 4 -14.30 -32.24 -11.04
C HIS A 4 -13.10 -31.29 -11.22
N GLU A 5 -12.89 -30.77 -12.43
CA GLU A 5 -11.84 -29.78 -12.70
C GLU A 5 -12.13 -28.44 -12.01
N ALA A 6 -13.39 -28.01 -11.97
CA ALA A 6 -13.80 -26.80 -11.26
C ALA A 6 -13.53 -26.92 -9.75
N THR A 7 -13.94 -28.02 -9.12
CA THR A 7 -13.68 -28.28 -7.70
C THR A 7 -12.20 -28.42 -7.40
N ALA A 8 -11.43 -29.06 -8.29
CA ALA A 8 -9.98 -29.17 -8.14
C ALA A 8 -9.30 -27.79 -8.19
N VAL A 9 -9.72 -26.92 -9.12
CA VAL A 9 -9.21 -25.54 -9.20
C VAL A 9 -9.56 -24.75 -7.96
N GLU A 10 -10.80 -24.84 -7.47
CA GLU A 10 -11.23 -24.16 -6.25
C GLU A 10 -10.36 -24.57 -5.04
N SER A 11 -10.16 -25.87 -4.83
CA SER A 11 -9.29 -26.39 -3.76
C SER A 11 -7.82 -25.93 -3.90
N LEU A 12 -7.29 -25.88 -5.13
CA LEU A 12 -5.95 -25.34 -5.37
C LEU A 12 -5.87 -23.85 -5.02
N LEU A 13 -6.91 -23.07 -5.32
CA LEU A 13 -6.93 -21.63 -5.03
C LEU A 13 -7.07 -21.34 -3.53
N GLU A 14 -7.87 -22.13 -2.81
CA GLU A 14 -7.93 -22.09 -1.35
C GLU A 14 -6.56 -22.38 -0.74
N ARG A 15 -5.90 -23.46 -1.18
CA ARG A 15 -4.56 -23.81 -0.70
C ARG A 15 -3.52 -22.74 -1.01
N ALA A 16 -3.56 -22.14 -2.20
CA ALA A 16 -2.66 -21.04 -2.55
C ALA A 16 -2.86 -19.81 -1.66
N ARG A 17 -4.11 -19.53 -1.25
CA ARG A 17 -4.45 -18.44 -0.32
C ARG A 17 -4.01 -18.70 1.11
N GLU A 18 -4.10 -19.94 1.59
CA GLU A 18 -3.53 -20.30 2.88
C GLU A 18 -2.02 -20.02 2.92
N LEU A 19 -1.29 -20.46 1.89
CA LEU A 19 0.16 -20.28 1.79
C LEU A 19 0.58 -18.81 1.64
N LEU A 20 -0.31 -17.91 1.22
CA LEU A 20 -0.04 -16.46 1.21
C LEU A 20 0.14 -15.92 2.63
N THR A 21 -0.46 -16.56 3.63
CA THR A 21 -0.39 -16.13 5.04
C THR A 21 0.82 -16.72 5.77
N GLU A 22 1.38 -17.81 5.26
CA GLU A 22 2.54 -18.50 5.82
C GLU A 22 3.86 -17.80 5.44
N ASP A 23 4.72 -17.56 6.42
CA ASP A 23 6.02 -16.93 6.19
C ASP A 23 6.91 -17.81 5.28
N GLY A 24 7.41 -17.22 4.19
CA GLY A 24 8.33 -17.89 3.26
C GLY A 24 7.68 -18.86 2.27
N ALA A 25 6.35 -19.02 2.28
CA ALA A 25 5.64 -19.98 1.42
C ALA A 25 5.20 -19.42 0.04
N LEU A 26 5.58 -18.19 -0.30
CA LEU A 26 5.18 -17.52 -1.55
C LEU A 26 5.57 -18.31 -2.82
N ALA A 27 6.71 -19.01 -2.81
CA ALA A 27 7.13 -19.84 -3.93
C ALA A 27 6.20 -21.05 -4.12
N ALA A 28 5.77 -21.67 -3.03
CA ALA A 28 4.81 -22.78 -3.06
C ALA A 28 3.42 -22.29 -3.49
N ALA A 29 2.95 -21.15 -2.97
CA ALA A 29 1.71 -20.52 -3.41
C ALA A 29 1.72 -20.26 -4.93
N ASN A 30 2.83 -19.74 -5.46
CA ASN A 30 2.99 -19.50 -6.89
C ASN A 30 2.96 -20.81 -7.72
N ALA A 31 3.57 -21.88 -7.22
CA ALA A 31 3.50 -23.18 -7.90
C ALA A 31 2.06 -23.70 -7.97
N ILE A 32 1.30 -23.60 -6.88
CA ILE A 32 -0.09 -24.05 -6.79
C ILE A 32 -1.01 -23.23 -7.71
N VAL A 33 -0.88 -21.90 -7.70
CA VAL A 33 -1.73 -21.06 -8.59
C VAL A 33 -1.41 -21.31 -10.07
N ASN A 34 -0.17 -21.63 -10.43
CA ASN A 34 0.18 -21.99 -11.80
C ASN A 34 -0.40 -23.36 -12.20
N GLN A 35 -0.53 -24.31 -11.27
CA GLN A 35 -1.27 -25.55 -11.52
C GLN A 35 -2.76 -25.27 -11.76
N ALA A 36 -3.39 -24.42 -10.94
CA ALA A 36 -4.78 -24.01 -11.12
C ALA A 36 -4.99 -23.34 -12.50
N LEU A 37 -4.06 -22.49 -12.94
CA LEU A 37 -4.09 -21.84 -14.25
C LEU A 37 -3.80 -22.81 -15.41
N THR A 38 -3.09 -23.92 -15.18
CA THR A 38 -2.90 -24.97 -16.19
C THR A 38 -4.20 -25.72 -16.44
N LEU A 39 -4.97 -25.97 -15.37
CA LEU A 39 -6.29 -26.60 -15.46
C LEU A 39 -7.34 -25.66 -16.06
N ARG A 40 -7.37 -24.40 -15.61
CA ARG A 40 -8.32 -23.36 -16.06
C ARG A 40 -7.63 -22.02 -16.33
N PRO A 41 -7.10 -21.82 -17.56
CA PRO A 41 -6.42 -20.57 -17.95
C PRO A 41 -7.33 -19.33 -18.00
N ASP A 42 -8.64 -19.54 -18.02
CA ASP A 42 -9.70 -18.53 -18.04
C ASP A 42 -10.21 -18.15 -16.65
N SER A 43 -9.70 -18.78 -15.58
CA SER A 43 -10.13 -18.51 -14.21
C SER A 43 -9.68 -17.12 -13.73
N ALA A 44 -10.61 -16.16 -13.69
CA ALA A 44 -10.33 -14.83 -13.15
C ALA A 44 -9.86 -14.88 -11.68
N THR A 45 -10.45 -15.75 -10.86
CA THR A 45 -10.03 -15.92 -9.45
C THR A 45 -8.58 -16.40 -9.35
N ALA A 46 -8.13 -17.30 -10.24
CA ALA A 46 -6.74 -17.76 -10.24
C ALA A 46 -5.77 -16.64 -10.63
N TRP A 47 -6.15 -15.79 -11.59
CA TRP A 47 -5.36 -14.61 -11.94
C TRP A 47 -5.30 -13.56 -10.82
N ILE A 48 -6.38 -13.39 -10.05
CA ILE A 48 -6.38 -12.54 -8.84
C ILE A 48 -5.42 -13.10 -7.79
N VAL A 49 -5.49 -14.40 -7.48
CA VAL A 49 -4.57 -15.03 -6.51
C VAL A 49 -3.11 -14.90 -6.97
N LYS A 50 -2.85 -15.06 -8.27
CA LYS A 50 -1.51 -14.85 -8.83
C LYS A 50 -1.04 -13.39 -8.67
N CYS A 51 -1.92 -12.42 -8.85
CA CYS A 51 -1.64 -11.02 -8.55
C CYS A 51 -1.27 -10.82 -7.08
N GLN A 52 -2.07 -11.36 -6.15
CA GLN A 52 -1.81 -11.27 -4.72
C GLN A 52 -0.43 -11.82 -4.34
N ILE A 53 -0.06 -12.98 -4.91
CA ILE A 53 1.25 -13.60 -4.69
C ILE A 53 2.39 -12.72 -5.24
N ALA A 54 2.24 -12.18 -6.45
CA ALA A 54 3.25 -11.30 -7.04
C ALA A 54 3.42 -9.99 -6.23
N SER A 55 2.31 -9.38 -5.80
CA SER A 55 2.35 -8.21 -4.91
C SER A 55 3.02 -8.54 -3.56
N ALA A 56 2.74 -9.70 -2.98
CA ALA A 56 3.39 -10.14 -1.74
C ALA A 56 4.92 -10.34 -1.91
N GLN A 57 5.35 -10.72 -3.12
CA GLN A 57 6.76 -10.83 -3.49
C GLN A 57 7.41 -9.45 -3.75
N GLY A 58 6.61 -8.40 -3.92
CA GLY A 58 7.06 -7.07 -4.36
C GLY A 58 7.38 -7.00 -5.85
N ASP A 59 6.83 -7.92 -6.65
CA ASP A 59 6.92 -7.87 -8.11
C ASP A 59 5.65 -7.23 -8.69
N ASP A 60 5.60 -5.90 -8.61
CA ASP A 60 4.42 -5.12 -9.01
C ASP A 60 4.13 -5.20 -10.51
N PHE A 61 5.15 -5.48 -11.34
CA PHE A 61 4.96 -5.69 -12.78
C PHE A 61 4.28 -7.01 -13.09
N SER A 62 4.71 -8.11 -12.44
CA SER A 62 4.02 -9.39 -12.55
C SER A 62 2.61 -9.32 -11.96
N ALA A 63 2.42 -8.59 -10.86
CA ALA A 63 1.10 -8.35 -10.27
C ALA A 63 0.18 -7.64 -11.26
N LEU A 64 0.67 -6.57 -11.91
CA LEU A 64 -0.10 -5.83 -12.90
C LEU A 64 -0.46 -6.70 -14.11
N ALA A 65 0.48 -7.50 -14.62
CA ALA A 65 0.20 -8.42 -15.71
C ALA A 65 -0.86 -9.45 -15.33
N ALA A 66 -0.79 -10.03 -14.13
CA ALA A 66 -1.76 -10.99 -13.64
C ALA A 66 -3.15 -10.37 -13.46
N ILE A 67 -3.24 -9.15 -12.91
CA ILE A 67 -4.55 -8.54 -12.67
C ILE A 67 -5.23 -8.05 -13.95
N GLU A 68 -4.47 -7.60 -14.95
CA GLU A 68 -5.04 -7.29 -16.27
C GLU A 68 -5.60 -8.56 -16.96
N MET A 69 -5.00 -9.72 -16.71
CA MET A 69 -5.58 -11.00 -17.13
C MET A 69 -6.89 -11.31 -16.40
N ALA A 70 -7.01 -11.02 -15.11
CA ALA A 70 -8.27 -11.18 -14.38
C ALA A 70 -9.35 -10.22 -14.89
N VAL A 71 -9.02 -8.93 -15.04
CA VAL A 71 -9.98 -7.89 -15.47
C VAL A 71 -10.46 -8.11 -16.90
N SER A 72 -9.61 -8.59 -17.81
CA SER A 72 -10.05 -8.93 -19.18
C SER A 72 -11.07 -10.07 -19.23
N ARG A 73 -11.07 -10.97 -18.23
CA ARG A 73 -12.03 -12.08 -18.11
C ARG A 73 -13.31 -11.66 -17.41
N THR A 74 -13.20 -10.85 -16.36
CA THR A 74 -14.33 -10.35 -15.57
C THR A 74 -14.22 -8.83 -15.35
N PRO A 75 -14.63 -8.01 -16.33
CA PRO A 75 -14.37 -6.56 -16.32
C PRO A 75 -15.20 -5.77 -15.29
N HIS A 76 -16.18 -6.44 -14.66
CA HIS A 76 -17.11 -5.88 -13.67
C HIS A 76 -17.00 -6.56 -12.31
N ARG A 77 -15.97 -7.38 -12.06
CA ARG A 77 -15.77 -7.98 -10.73
C ARG A 77 -15.10 -6.97 -9.81
N ALA A 78 -15.77 -6.58 -8.72
CA ALA A 78 -15.29 -5.58 -7.76
C ALA A 78 -13.89 -5.92 -7.23
N GLU A 79 -13.67 -7.16 -6.77
CA GLU A 79 -12.36 -7.64 -6.29
C GLU A 79 -11.24 -7.46 -7.33
N ALA A 80 -11.48 -7.78 -8.61
CA ALA A 80 -10.45 -7.64 -9.65
C ALA A 80 -10.09 -6.17 -9.90
N LEU A 81 -11.08 -5.28 -9.87
CA LEU A 81 -10.90 -3.84 -10.06
C LEU A 81 -10.21 -3.19 -8.85
N TYR A 82 -10.51 -3.68 -7.64
CA TYR A 82 -9.81 -3.31 -6.40
C TYR A 82 -8.32 -3.63 -6.50
N TRP A 83 -7.96 -4.89 -6.78
CA TRP A 83 -6.55 -5.30 -6.88
C TRP A 83 -5.82 -4.56 -7.99
N ARG A 84 -6.51 -4.24 -9.09
CA ARG A 84 -5.95 -3.40 -10.15
C ARG A 84 -5.65 -2.00 -9.63
N GLY A 85 -6.56 -1.43 -8.85
CA GLY A 85 -6.37 -0.14 -8.18
C GLY A 85 -5.18 -0.13 -7.23
N ALA A 86 -5.09 -1.14 -6.37
CA ALA A 86 -3.99 -1.30 -5.41
C ALA A 86 -2.62 -1.36 -6.12
N VAL A 87 -2.46 -2.29 -7.07
CA VAL A 87 -1.21 -2.47 -7.83
C VAL A 87 -0.83 -1.23 -8.63
N LEU A 88 -1.80 -0.53 -9.23
CA LEU A 88 -1.53 0.72 -9.93
C LEU A 88 -1.09 1.83 -8.97
N GLY A 89 -1.61 1.84 -7.73
CA GLY A 89 -1.19 2.76 -6.68
C GLY A 89 0.24 2.50 -6.25
N ASP A 90 0.61 1.23 -6.06
CA ASP A 90 1.98 0.82 -5.70
C ASP A 90 2.99 1.19 -6.81
N LEU A 91 2.57 1.11 -8.08
CA LEU A 91 3.33 1.58 -9.24
C LEU A 91 3.35 3.11 -9.41
N GLY A 92 2.72 3.88 -8.53
CA GLY A 92 2.62 5.35 -8.62
C GLY A 92 1.71 5.86 -9.74
N ARG A 93 0.94 4.98 -10.40
CA ARG A 93 -0.03 5.31 -11.45
C ARG A 93 -1.35 5.77 -10.82
N ASN A 94 -1.27 6.75 -9.92
CA ASN A 94 -2.33 7.12 -8.99
C ASN A 94 -3.66 7.49 -9.67
N ARG A 95 -3.63 8.22 -10.79
CA ARG A 95 -4.86 8.57 -11.53
C ARG A 95 -5.58 7.34 -12.12
N GLU A 96 -4.83 6.33 -12.55
CA GLU A 96 -5.41 5.10 -13.05
C GLU A 96 -5.90 4.21 -11.91
N ALA A 97 -5.20 4.22 -10.78
CA ALA A 97 -5.61 3.56 -9.55
C ALA A 97 -6.96 4.09 -9.06
N VAL A 98 -7.13 5.41 -8.92
CA VAL A 98 -8.42 6.02 -8.52
C VAL A 98 -9.55 5.60 -9.47
N ARG A 99 -9.32 5.63 -10.79
CA ARG A 99 -10.33 5.18 -11.77
C ARG A 99 -10.69 3.70 -11.61
N ALA A 100 -9.73 2.85 -11.28
CA ALA A 100 -9.99 1.43 -11.05
C ALA A 100 -10.80 1.22 -9.76
N LEU A 101 -10.44 1.94 -8.68
CA LEU A 101 -11.13 1.89 -7.39
C LEU A 101 -12.57 2.45 -7.49
N ASP A 102 -12.79 3.53 -8.24
CA ASP A 102 -14.14 4.07 -8.52
C ASP A 102 -15.00 3.05 -9.27
N ARG A 103 -14.42 2.34 -10.24
CA ARG A 103 -15.12 1.25 -10.94
C ARG A 103 -15.38 0.06 -10.02
N ALA A 104 -14.48 -0.23 -9.08
CA ALA A 104 -14.71 -1.27 -8.07
C ALA A 104 -15.89 -0.88 -7.18
N PHE A 105 -15.96 0.38 -6.69
CA PHE A 105 -17.10 0.88 -5.91
C PHE A 105 -18.42 0.73 -6.64
N ALA A 106 -18.45 1.07 -7.94
CA ALA A 106 -19.64 0.92 -8.78
C ALA A 106 -20.04 -0.54 -9.05
N ALA A 107 -19.12 -1.48 -8.84
CA ALA A 107 -19.32 -2.91 -9.07
C ALA A 107 -19.60 -3.71 -7.78
N VAL A 108 -19.44 -3.10 -6.60
CA VAL A 108 -19.72 -3.74 -5.31
C VAL A 108 -21.19 -4.11 -5.23
N THR A 109 -21.44 -5.38 -4.90
CA THR A 109 -22.76 -5.91 -4.58
C THR A 109 -22.91 -6.11 -3.06
N THR A 110 -24.11 -6.47 -2.60
CA THR A 110 -24.36 -6.78 -1.18
C THR A 110 -23.45 -7.89 -0.66
N ASP A 111 -23.05 -8.83 -1.52
CA ASP A 111 -22.19 -9.96 -1.16
C ASP A 111 -20.71 -9.55 -1.04
N ASP A 112 -20.33 -8.38 -1.57
CA ASP A 112 -18.96 -7.85 -1.54
C ASP A 112 -18.70 -6.94 -0.32
N GLY A 113 -19.52 -7.03 0.72
CA GLY A 113 -19.39 -6.19 1.92
C GLY A 113 -18.03 -6.32 2.63
N TRP A 114 -17.36 -7.46 2.47
CA TRP A 114 -16.02 -7.73 2.99
C TRP A 114 -14.92 -6.89 2.34
N LEU A 115 -15.16 -6.32 1.15
CA LEU A 115 -14.18 -5.53 0.40
C LEU A 115 -14.26 -4.03 0.72
N LEU A 116 -15.34 -3.60 1.37
CA LEU A 116 -15.76 -2.21 1.34
C LEU A 116 -14.77 -1.30 2.09
N ASP A 117 -14.29 -1.71 3.26
CA ASP A 117 -13.33 -0.93 4.03
C ASP A 117 -11.94 -0.92 3.38
N ASP A 118 -11.47 -2.05 2.85
CA ASP A 118 -10.26 -2.10 2.03
C ASP A 118 -10.34 -1.11 0.85
N LEU A 119 -11.49 -1.02 0.19
CA LEU A 119 -11.66 -0.16 -0.97
C LEU A 119 -11.63 1.34 -0.61
N TYR A 120 -12.25 1.73 0.51
CA TYR A 120 -12.13 3.09 1.06
C TYR A 120 -10.71 3.41 1.49
N TYR A 121 -10.04 2.48 2.17
CA TYR A 121 -8.66 2.62 2.62
C TYR A 121 -7.71 2.83 1.44
N GLU A 122 -7.75 1.93 0.45
CA GLU A 122 -6.85 1.99 -0.71
C GLU A 122 -7.06 3.27 -1.52
N LYS A 123 -8.31 3.71 -1.71
CA LYS A 123 -8.61 4.99 -2.39
C LYS A 123 -8.07 6.18 -1.61
N ALA A 124 -8.22 6.19 -0.29
CA ALA A 124 -7.66 7.25 0.54
C ALA A 124 -6.13 7.31 0.45
N CYS A 125 -5.44 6.16 0.53
CA CYS A 125 -3.99 6.10 0.38
C CYS A 125 -3.51 6.63 -0.98
N VAL A 126 -4.21 6.28 -2.06
CA VAL A 126 -3.88 6.78 -3.40
C VAL A 126 -4.13 8.28 -3.51
N LEU A 127 -5.20 8.79 -2.92
CA LEU A 127 -5.50 10.23 -2.88
C LEU A 127 -4.48 11.01 -2.06
N ASP A 128 -4.04 10.47 -0.92
CA ASP A 128 -2.95 11.05 -0.13
C ASP A 128 -1.64 11.08 -0.89
N ALA A 129 -1.32 10.02 -1.66
CA ALA A 129 -0.16 10.00 -2.55
C ALA A 129 -0.26 11.00 -3.74
N MET A 130 -1.41 11.64 -3.93
CA MET A 130 -1.64 12.73 -4.89
C MET A 130 -1.73 14.10 -4.21
N ASP A 131 -1.38 14.21 -2.93
CA ASP A 131 -1.54 15.41 -2.09
C ASP A 131 -3.00 15.88 -1.95
N LEU A 132 -3.97 15.00 -2.21
CA LEU A 132 -5.40 15.29 -2.10
C LEU A 132 -5.94 14.92 -0.71
N HIS A 133 -5.28 15.39 0.34
CA HIS A 133 -5.53 15.00 1.74
C HIS A 133 -6.96 15.21 2.23
N ASP A 134 -7.63 16.27 1.77
CA ASP A 134 -9.02 16.51 2.13
C ASP A 134 -9.98 15.51 1.47
N GLN A 135 -9.68 15.07 0.24
CA GLN A 135 -10.47 14.04 -0.42
C GLN A 135 -10.20 12.67 0.20
N ALA A 136 -8.95 12.36 0.55
CA ALA A 136 -8.59 11.14 1.28
C ALA A 136 -9.35 11.06 2.62
N ARG A 137 -9.34 12.14 3.41
CA ARG A 137 -10.09 12.21 4.67
C ARG A 137 -11.58 11.98 4.48
N ARG A 138 -12.21 12.68 3.54
CA ARG A 138 -13.65 12.52 3.27
C ARG A 138 -13.99 11.09 2.85
N THR A 139 -13.10 10.47 2.05
CA THR A 139 -13.24 9.07 1.63
C THR A 139 -13.24 8.13 2.85
N LEU A 140 -12.34 8.34 3.81
CA LEU A 140 -12.31 7.55 5.05
C LEU A 140 -13.52 7.80 5.95
N GLU A 141 -13.97 9.06 6.06
CA GLU A 141 -15.18 9.43 6.83
C GLU A 141 -16.43 8.76 6.24
N GLU A 142 -16.62 8.83 4.93
CA GLU A 142 -17.70 8.12 4.22
C GLU A 142 -17.62 6.61 4.43
N GLY A 143 -16.41 6.04 4.40
CA GLY A 143 -16.17 4.63 4.68
C GLY A 143 -16.59 4.23 6.10
N LEU A 144 -16.30 5.05 7.11
CA LEU A 144 -16.72 4.81 8.49
C LEU A 144 -18.23 4.97 8.69
N GLU A 145 -18.90 5.82 7.94
CA GLU A 145 -20.38 5.89 7.96
C GLU A 145 -21.01 4.58 7.46
N ARG A 146 -20.38 3.93 6.47
CA ARG A 146 -20.83 2.65 5.91
C ARG A 146 -20.38 1.44 6.73
N CYS A 147 -19.20 1.51 7.31
CA CYS A 147 -18.57 0.45 8.09
C CYS A 147 -18.13 0.99 9.47
N PRO A 148 -19.07 1.29 10.40
CA PRO A 148 -18.74 1.96 11.66
C PRO A 148 -17.81 1.18 12.58
N SER A 149 -17.72 -0.14 12.39
CA SER A 149 -16.86 -1.04 13.16
C SER A 149 -15.48 -1.28 12.53
N SER A 150 -15.16 -0.66 11.38
CA SER A 150 -13.87 -0.89 10.72
C SER A 150 -12.73 -0.19 11.48
N SER A 151 -11.90 -1.00 12.14
CA SER A 151 -10.69 -0.54 12.82
C SER A 151 -9.63 -0.02 11.83
N LEU A 152 -9.57 -0.59 10.62
CA LEU A 152 -8.68 -0.15 9.55
C LEU A 152 -8.93 1.32 9.19
N LEU A 153 -10.17 1.68 8.91
CA LEU A 153 -10.54 3.04 8.51
C LEU A 153 -10.36 4.04 9.64
N ALA A 154 -10.69 3.64 10.88
CA ALA A 154 -10.50 4.48 12.05
C ALA A 154 -9.02 4.83 12.26
N LEU A 155 -8.13 3.84 12.18
CA LEU A 155 -6.68 4.06 12.31
C LEU A 155 -6.13 4.94 11.18
N ALA A 156 -6.51 4.69 9.93
CA ALA A 156 -6.07 5.48 8.79
C ALA A 156 -6.46 6.96 8.92
N LEU A 157 -7.68 7.22 9.41
CA LEU A 157 -8.18 8.57 9.62
C LEU A 157 -7.39 9.31 10.71
N ASP A 158 -7.06 8.63 11.80
CA ASP A 158 -6.28 9.20 12.90
C ASP A 158 -4.81 9.44 12.53
N GLU A 159 -4.18 8.55 11.75
CA GLU A 159 -2.84 8.77 11.19
C GLU A 159 -2.81 9.99 10.26
N GLY A 160 -3.84 10.16 9.43
CA GLY A 160 -4.00 11.32 8.56
C GLY A 160 -4.22 12.64 9.32
N ARG A 161 -4.83 12.59 10.52
CA ARG A 161 -4.95 13.75 11.43
C ARG A 161 -3.61 14.09 12.09
N ALA A 162 -2.92 13.07 12.61
CA ALA A 162 -1.64 13.24 13.30
C ALA A 162 -0.53 13.76 12.38
N SER A 163 -0.51 13.32 11.11
CA SER A 163 0.48 13.78 10.13
C SER A 163 0.27 15.24 9.74
N ARG A 164 -0.99 15.69 9.61
CA ARG A 164 -1.31 17.09 9.33
C ARG A 164 -1.08 18.03 10.51
N SER A 165 -1.43 17.61 11.72
CA SER A 165 -1.12 18.39 12.93
C SER A 165 0.38 18.66 13.04
N ARG A 166 1.21 17.63 12.78
CA ARG A 166 2.68 17.77 12.72
C ARG A 166 3.16 18.71 11.61
N SER A 167 2.58 18.62 10.40
CA SER A 167 2.93 19.52 9.28
C SER A 167 2.59 20.97 9.60
N LEU A 168 1.39 21.24 10.11
CA LEU A 168 0.94 22.58 10.50
C LEU A 168 1.81 23.18 11.61
N LEU A 169 2.23 22.37 12.59
CA LEU A 169 3.15 22.82 13.64
C LEU A 169 4.55 23.13 13.12
N ALA A 170 5.03 22.42 12.09
CA ALA A 170 6.31 22.72 11.44
C ALA A 170 6.27 23.99 10.56
N GLU A 171 5.09 24.36 10.08
CA GLU A 171 4.86 25.56 9.27
C GLU A 171 4.64 26.83 10.10
N ILE A 172 4.47 26.74 11.42
CA ILE A 172 4.47 27.93 12.28
C ILE A 172 5.90 28.49 12.25
N PRO A 173 6.15 29.65 11.62
CA PRO A 173 7.46 30.26 11.66
C PRO A 173 7.77 30.52 13.13
N GLY A 174 8.86 29.94 13.63
CA GLY A 174 9.24 30.07 15.03
C GLY A 174 9.19 31.53 15.44
N ASP A 175 8.29 31.84 16.37
CA ASP A 175 8.34 33.10 17.09
C ASP A 175 9.72 33.15 17.74
N SER A 176 10.53 34.06 17.24
CA SER A 176 11.87 34.38 17.69
C SER A 176 11.78 34.92 19.11
N GLY A 177 11.69 33.99 20.07
CA GLY A 177 11.81 34.26 21.50
C GLY A 177 13.23 34.71 21.82
N GLU A 178 13.37 36.03 21.88
CA GLU A 178 14.29 36.83 22.70
C GLU A 178 15.46 36.08 23.37
N GLN A 179 16.68 36.42 22.91
CA GLN A 179 17.90 36.19 23.67
C GLN A 179 17.85 36.99 24.99
N PRO A 180 18.13 36.38 26.16
CA PRO A 180 18.44 37.17 27.34
C PRO A 180 19.89 37.68 27.23
N ASP A 181 20.00 38.99 27.24
CA ASP A 181 21.24 39.76 27.40
C ASP A 181 22.10 39.19 28.53
N ARG A 182 23.32 38.75 28.20
CA ARG A 182 24.38 38.43 29.15
C ARG A 182 25.64 39.19 28.76
N SER A 183 25.78 40.37 29.34
CA SER A 183 27.02 41.12 29.45
C SER A 183 27.96 40.54 30.51
N GLY A 184 29.25 40.38 30.15
CA GLY A 184 30.41 40.18 31.03
C GLY A 184 30.90 38.73 31.12
N GLU A 185 32.18 38.35 31.04
CA GLU A 185 33.50 39.01 31.10
C GLU A 185 34.60 38.02 30.61
N GLY A 186 35.78 38.53 30.22
CA GLY A 186 37.10 37.85 30.33
C GLY A 186 37.52 36.90 29.19
N SER A 187 38.41 37.27 28.25
CA SER A 187 39.89 37.40 28.31
C SER A 187 40.68 36.16 27.85
N GLU A 188 41.56 36.37 26.86
CA GLU A 188 42.81 35.63 26.52
C GLU A 188 42.67 34.17 26.04
N GLY A 189 43.37 33.64 25.03
CA GLY A 189 44.50 34.05 24.18
C GLY A 189 45.04 32.82 23.40
N ALA A 190 46.01 33.04 22.50
CA ALA A 190 46.82 32.08 21.69
C ALA A 190 46.13 31.44 20.46
N GLU A 191 46.50 31.73 19.20
CA GLU A 191 47.76 31.52 18.44
C GLU A 191 48.00 30.10 17.90
N GLY A 192 48.32 30.00 16.59
CA GLY A 192 48.93 28.85 15.90
C GLY A 192 47.98 28.11 14.96
N SER A 193 47.92 28.39 13.64
CA SER A 193 48.86 28.03 12.55
C SER A 193 48.51 26.70 11.85
N ASP A 194 48.39 26.81 10.52
CA ASP A 194 48.62 25.79 9.48
C ASP A 194 47.72 24.53 9.43
N ASP A 195 46.91 24.40 8.37
CA ASP A 195 47.31 23.58 7.20
C ASP A 195 46.21 23.49 6.13
N LEU A 196 46.59 23.90 4.92
CA LEU A 196 45.87 23.65 3.67
C LEU A 196 46.33 22.29 3.10
N ALA A 197 45.50 21.26 3.20
CA ALA A 197 45.69 20.04 2.40
C ALA A 197 44.37 19.31 2.11
N SER A 198 43.85 19.61 0.91
CA SER A 198 43.34 18.65 -0.07
C SER A 198 43.18 17.19 0.40
N THR A 199 41.96 16.76 0.68
CA THR A 199 41.51 15.39 0.38
C THR A 199 40.07 15.43 -0.14
N ALA A 200 39.92 15.20 -1.44
CA ALA A 200 38.65 14.92 -2.08
C ALA A 200 38.16 13.55 -1.62
N THR A 201 37.34 13.53 -0.56
CA THR A 201 36.61 12.32 -0.18
C THR A 201 35.45 12.15 -1.14
N ARG A 202 35.60 11.14 -1.98
CA ARG A 202 34.57 10.52 -2.81
C ARG A 202 33.31 10.30 -1.97
N ILE A 203 32.31 11.15 -2.13
CA ILE A 203 30.97 10.95 -1.58
C ILE A 203 30.41 9.71 -2.29
N GLN A 204 30.45 8.58 -1.59
CA GLN A 204 29.58 7.44 -1.88
C GLN A 204 28.13 7.96 -1.73
N PRO A 205 27.18 7.61 -2.61
CA PRO A 205 25.79 7.93 -2.36
C PRO A 205 25.39 7.23 -1.05
N ASP A 206 25.08 8.06 -0.06
CA ASP A 206 24.62 7.65 1.25
C ASP A 206 23.30 6.87 1.08
N GLU A 207 23.29 5.59 1.47
CA GLU A 207 22.11 4.70 1.49
C GLU A 207 21.08 5.12 2.55
N SER A 208 20.98 6.42 2.84
CA SER A 208 20.18 6.98 3.91
C SER A 208 19.28 8.14 3.46
N SER A 209 19.01 8.27 2.15
CA SER A 209 17.82 8.99 1.66
C SER A 209 16.54 8.17 1.91
N THR A 210 16.02 8.35 3.13
CA THR A 210 14.65 8.81 3.40
C THR A 210 13.62 8.65 2.26
N ALA A 211 12.50 7.96 2.56
CA ALA A 211 11.18 7.94 1.88
C ALA A 211 10.72 6.63 1.21
N ALA A 212 11.59 5.66 0.92
CA ALA A 212 11.18 4.46 0.16
C ALA A 212 10.65 3.27 0.99
N LEU A 213 10.66 3.35 2.33
CA LEU A 213 10.30 2.21 3.20
C LEU A 213 9.03 2.42 4.05
N VAL A 214 8.31 3.53 3.83
CA VAL A 214 7.04 3.83 4.54
C VAL A 214 5.81 3.19 3.87
N GLY A 215 5.98 2.51 2.72
CA GLY A 215 4.86 2.24 1.81
C GLY A 215 4.44 0.79 1.56
N ARG A 216 4.94 -0.24 2.28
CA ARG A 216 4.37 -1.59 2.12
C ARG A 216 3.06 -1.68 2.90
N ARG A 217 1.96 -1.32 2.21
CA ARG A 217 0.59 -1.20 2.73
C ARG A 217 0.15 -2.44 3.54
N PRO A 218 -0.73 -2.26 4.54
CA PRO A 218 -1.32 -3.34 5.33
C PRO A 218 -2.30 -4.25 4.56
N ALA A 219 -2.44 -4.14 3.24
CA ALA A 219 -3.23 -5.07 2.42
C ALA A 219 -2.79 -6.54 2.63
N LEU A 220 -1.52 -6.78 2.98
CA LEU A 220 -1.04 -8.10 3.40
C LEU A 220 -1.41 -8.48 4.84
N LYS A 221 -1.70 -7.50 5.70
CA LYS A 221 -2.20 -7.73 7.07
C LYS A 221 -3.67 -8.16 7.06
N VAL A 222 -4.47 -7.71 6.09
CA VAL A 222 -5.85 -8.18 5.90
C VAL A 222 -5.87 -9.64 5.48
N LEU A 223 -4.95 -10.06 4.59
CA LEU A 223 -4.75 -11.50 4.30
C LEU A 223 -4.28 -12.29 5.54
N ARG A 224 -3.56 -11.69 6.48
CA ARG A 224 -3.13 -12.33 7.75
C ARG A 224 -4.19 -12.32 8.87
N GLY A 225 -5.29 -11.58 8.73
CA GLY A 225 -6.27 -11.37 9.80
C GLY A 225 -7.70 -11.76 9.46
N GLY A 226 -8.00 -12.14 8.22
CA GLY A 226 -9.35 -12.39 7.73
C GLY A 226 -9.51 -13.74 7.02
N LEU A 227 -8.98 -14.82 7.58
CA LEU A 227 -9.62 -16.12 7.41
C LEU A 227 -10.46 -16.36 8.66
N LEU A 228 -11.73 -16.71 8.49
CA LEU A 228 -12.52 -17.60 9.37
C LEU A 228 -13.97 -17.59 8.89
N PRO A 229 -14.74 -18.70 9.01
CA PRO A 229 -14.44 -20.12 8.94
C PRO A 229 -14.86 -20.75 7.59
#